data_AF-A0A530QPU0-F1
#
_entry.id   AF-A0A530QPU0-F1
#
_cell.length_a   1.000
_cell.length_b   1.000
_cell.length_c   1.000
_cell.angle_alpha   90.00
_cell.angle_beta   90.00
_cell.angle_gamma   90.00
#
_symmetry.space_group_name_H-M   'P 1'
#
loop_
_entity.id
_entity.type
_entity.pdbx_description
1 polymer ?
#
loop_
_entity_poly.entity_id
_entity_poly.type
_entity_poly.pdbx_seq_one_letter_code
_entity_poly.pdbx_strand_id
1 'polypeptide(L)'
;MQSIQWPEDGYRLFEIGTMDESSVDPWFSPIHEANVLFMSREGWQAIGGMDERFSCPGGGLVNLDTLERAMKLSQAQLILTLGEATFHQLHGGVSTNASVEQQQKNWILWKTERDALRGAGEFTFHTPSAFVGSLPPSLLPHLARATIANPFRVTPATAAGFRAHLKPPE
;
A
#
# COMPACT_ATOMS: atom_id res chain seq x y z
N MET A 1 -5.37 5.93 -20.32
CA MET A 1 -5.86 4.63 -20.84
C MET A 1 -5.52 4.45 -22.32
N GLN A 2 -6.04 5.27 -23.24
CA GLN A 2 -5.69 5.15 -24.68
C GLN A 2 -4.19 5.33 -24.97
N SER A 3 -3.51 6.24 -24.25
CA SER A 3 -2.06 6.48 -24.36
C SER A 3 -1.18 5.24 -24.09
N ILE A 4 -1.74 4.23 -23.41
CA ILE A 4 -1.07 2.97 -23.10
C ILE A 4 -1.68 1.76 -23.80
N GLN A 5 -2.64 1.97 -24.72
CA GLN A 5 -3.35 0.89 -25.43
C GLN A 5 -3.99 -0.15 -24.49
N TRP A 6 -4.51 0.29 -23.35
CA TRP A 6 -5.17 -0.62 -22.41
C TRP A 6 -6.34 -1.39 -23.07
N PRO A 7 -6.50 -2.72 -22.85
CA PRO A 7 -5.76 -3.58 -21.91
C PRO A 7 -4.65 -4.44 -22.54
N GLU A 8 -4.08 -4.07 -23.68
CA GLU A 8 -3.14 -4.93 -24.45
C GLU A 8 -1.87 -5.31 -23.66
N ASP A 9 -1.33 -4.38 -22.87
CA ASP A 9 -0.23 -4.63 -21.92
C ASP A 9 -0.55 -3.99 -20.57
N GLY A 10 -0.85 -4.82 -19.58
CA GLY A 10 -1.27 -4.38 -18.25
C GLY A 10 -0.17 -3.68 -17.46
N TYR A 11 1.11 -4.00 -17.70
CA TYR A 11 2.23 -3.40 -16.98
C TYR A 11 2.42 -1.92 -17.36
N ARG A 12 1.85 -1.46 -18.48
CA ARG A 12 1.87 -0.05 -18.87
C ARG A 12 1.00 0.83 -17.97
N LEU A 13 0.16 0.25 -17.11
CA LEU A 13 -0.51 1.03 -16.07
C LEU A 13 0.49 1.72 -15.13
N PHE A 14 1.69 1.18 -14.92
CA PHE A 14 2.75 1.86 -14.16
C PHE A 14 3.24 3.16 -14.83
N GLU A 15 3.07 3.33 -16.15
CA GLU A 15 3.47 4.56 -16.87
C GLU A 15 2.55 5.75 -16.56
N ILE A 16 1.28 5.47 -16.24
CA ILE A 16 0.25 6.50 -16.03
C ILE A 16 -0.33 6.51 -14.62
N GLY A 17 -0.01 5.51 -13.82
CA GLY A 17 -0.41 5.41 -12.42
C GLY A 17 0.46 6.28 -11.52
N THR A 18 -0.10 6.64 -10.37
CA THR A 18 0.62 7.22 -9.24
C THR A 18 0.57 6.26 -8.07
N MET A 19 1.61 6.29 -7.23
CA MET A 19 1.57 5.59 -5.94
C MET A 19 0.52 6.24 -5.05
N ASP A 20 -0.23 5.41 -4.32
CA ASP A 20 -1.17 5.85 -3.30
C ASP A 20 -0.42 6.38 -2.06
N GLU A 21 -1.02 7.31 -1.33
CA GLU A 21 -0.42 7.94 -0.16
C GLU A 21 -0.12 6.94 0.97
N SER A 22 -0.92 5.87 1.08
CA SER A 22 -0.72 4.80 2.06
C SER A 22 0.46 3.87 1.72
N SER A 23 0.98 3.96 0.49
CA SER A 23 1.94 3.00 -0.09
C SER A 23 3.02 3.70 -0.92
N VAL A 24 3.45 4.90 -0.51
CA VAL A 24 4.51 5.62 -1.23
C VAL A 24 5.85 4.91 -1.05
N ASP A 25 6.47 4.51 -2.16
CA ASP A 25 7.78 3.85 -2.20
C ASP A 25 7.85 2.61 -1.28
N PRO A 26 6.96 1.62 -1.47
CA PRO A 26 6.71 0.57 -0.49
C PRO A 26 7.89 -0.41 -0.35
N TRP A 27 8.83 -0.38 -1.30
CA TRP A 27 9.96 -1.31 -1.34
C TRP A 27 10.87 -1.20 -0.12
N PHE A 28 11.07 0.00 0.41
CA PHE A 28 12.08 0.23 1.44
C PHE A 28 11.56 0.97 2.68
N SER A 29 10.24 1.08 2.78
CA SER A 29 9.52 1.77 3.85
C SER A 29 8.54 0.80 4.52
N PRO A 30 8.11 1.06 5.77
CA PRO A 30 7.07 0.26 6.40
C PRO A 30 5.77 0.29 5.59
N ILE A 31 5.13 -0.87 5.44
CA ILE A 31 3.82 -1.00 4.78
C ILE A 31 2.71 -0.98 5.82
N HIS A 32 1.68 -0.18 5.56
CA HIS A 32 0.56 -0.02 6.48
C HIS A 32 -0.56 -1.01 6.19
N GLU A 33 -0.86 -1.28 4.92
CA GLU A 33 -2.00 -2.10 4.50
C GLU A 33 -1.68 -3.00 3.31
N ALA A 34 -2.51 -4.02 3.08
CA ALA A 34 -2.36 -4.95 1.97
C ALA A 34 -3.69 -5.16 1.24
N ASN A 35 -3.79 -4.63 0.01
CA ASN A 35 -4.99 -4.80 -0.82
C ASN A 35 -5.13 -6.21 -1.39
N VAL A 36 -4.00 -6.90 -1.58
CA VAL A 36 -3.94 -8.31 -1.92
C VAL A 36 -2.92 -8.95 -0.98
N LEU A 37 -3.35 -9.96 -0.24
CA LEU A 37 -2.54 -10.72 0.70
C LEU A 37 -2.52 -12.19 0.31
N PHE A 38 -1.31 -12.74 0.13
CA PHE A 38 -1.10 -14.17 -0.03
C PHE A 38 -0.45 -14.72 1.23
N MET A 39 -1.01 -15.80 1.77
CA MET A 39 -0.42 -16.52 2.90
C MET A 39 -0.86 -17.98 2.88
N SER A 40 -0.20 -18.83 3.69
CA SER A 40 -0.61 -20.21 3.83
C SER A 40 -2.02 -20.31 4.42
N ARG A 41 -2.76 -21.36 4.06
CA ARG A 41 -4.08 -21.65 4.64
C ARG A 41 -4.01 -21.72 6.17
N GLU A 42 -2.97 -22.37 6.69
CA GLU A 42 -2.73 -22.50 8.12
C GLU A 42 -2.54 -21.14 8.78
N GLY A 43 -1.71 -20.25 8.20
CA GLY A 43 -1.51 -18.91 8.72
C GLY A 43 -2.81 -18.09 8.69
N TRP A 44 -3.59 -18.17 7.60
CA TRP A 44 -4.88 -17.48 7.50
C TRP A 44 -5.85 -17.95 8.60
N GLN A 45 -5.91 -19.25 8.84
CA GLN A 45 -6.71 -19.84 9.93
C GLN A 45 -6.18 -19.43 11.31
N ALA A 46 -4.86 -19.38 11.50
CA ALA A 46 -4.23 -19.01 12.76
C ALA A 46 -4.55 -17.56 13.18
N ILE A 47 -4.70 -16.65 12.22
CA ILE A 47 -5.12 -15.27 12.50
C ILE A 47 -6.64 -15.11 12.56
N GLY A 48 -7.42 -16.16 12.27
CA GLY A 48 -8.88 -16.10 12.23
C GLY A 48 -9.45 -15.36 11.01
N GLY A 49 -8.65 -15.21 9.95
CA GLY A 49 -9.02 -14.45 8.74
C GLY A 49 -9.24 -12.96 8.99
N MET A 50 -10.15 -12.36 8.23
CA MET A 50 -10.57 -10.97 8.41
C MET A 50 -11.59 -10.91 9.56
N ASP A 51 -11.43 -9.96 10.49
CA ASP A 51 -12.30 -9.90 11.67
C ASP A 51 -13.62 -9.18 11.33
N GLU A 52 -14.70 -9.95 11.21
CA GLU A 52 -16.04 -9.47 10.86
C GLU A 52 -16.69 -8.58 11.94
N ARG A 53 -16.07 -8.44 13.11
CA ARG A 53 -16.55 -7.53 14.16
C ARG A 53 -16.28 -6.05 13.85
N PHE A 54 -15.39 -5.75 12.90
CA PHE A 54 -15.25 -4.40 12.38
C PHE A 54 -16.54 -4.02 11.62
N SER A 55 -17.14 -2.92 12.05
CA SER A 55 -18.47 -2.49 11.61
C SER A 55 -18.51 -1.05 11.09
N CYS A 56 -17.40 -0.31 11.22
CA CYS A 56 -17.30 1.03 10.66
C CYS A 56 -17.50 1.03 9.13
N PRO A 57 -18.13 2.08 8.56
CA PRO A 57 -18.27 2.23 7.12
C PRO A 57 -16.92 2.10 6.39
N GLY A 58 -16.88 1.34 5.31
CA GLY A 58 -15.65 1.04 4.57
C GLY A 58 -14.73 0.00 5.24
N GLY A 59 -15.17 -0.63 6.34
CA GLY A 59 -14.39 -1.63 7.09
C GLY A 59 -13.45 -1.05 8.14
N GLY A 60 -13.38 0.28 8.27
CA GLY A 60 -12.49 0.94 9.23
C GLY A 60 -11.03 0.52 9.05
N LEU A 61 -10.40 0.02 10.11
CA LEU A 61 -8.99 -0.41 10.10
C LEU A 61 -8.79 -1.93 9.94
N VAL A 62 -9.81 -2.66 9.48
CA VAL A 62 -9.75 -4.12 9.36
C VAL A 62 -8.61 -4.63 8.46
N ASN A 63 -8.24 -3.86 7.42
CA ASN A 63 -7.11 -4.19 6.54
C ASN A 63 -5.78 -4.12 7.31
N LEU A 64 -5.51 -2.98 7.97
CA LEU A 64 -4.32 -2.78 8.81
C LEU A 64 -4.25 -3.81 9.95
N ASP A 65 -5.37 -4.10 10.60
CA ASP A 65 -5.48 -5.12 11.64
C ASP A 65 -5.15 -6.52 11.12
N THR A 66 -5.62 -6.86 9.92
CA THR A 66 -5.36 -8.17 9.30
C THR A 66 -3.88 -8.34 8.97
N LEU A 67 -3.23 -7.32 8.40
CA LEU A 67 -1.80 -7.35 8.14
C LEU A 67 -0.98 -7.41 9.44
N GLU A 68 -1.33 -6.62 10.46
CA GLU A 68 -0.64 -6.63 11.76
C GLU A 68 -0.72 -8.02 12.41
N ARG A 69 -1.89 -8.68 12.40
CA ARG A 69 -2.05 -10.03 12.94
C ARG A 69 -1.24 -11.06 12.15
N ALA A 70 -1.22 -10.97 10.82
CA ALA A 70 -0.40 -11.84 9.99
C ALA A 70 1.09 -11.72 10.34
N MET A 71 1.57 -10.49 10.55
CA MET A 71 2.97 -10.23 10.90
C MET A 71 3.36 -10.61 12.34
N LYS A 72 2.38 -10.87 13.22
CA LYS A 72 2.59 -11.40 14.58
C LYS A 72 2.80 -12.92 14.62
N LEU A 73 2.56 -13.65 13.52
CA LEU A 73 2.84 -15.08 13.46
C LEU A 73 4.35 -15.33 13.56
N SER A 74 4.75 -16.37 14.30
CA SER A 74 6.15 -16.77 14.38
C SER A 74 6.66 -17.12 12.98
N GLN A 75 7.76 -16.49 12.55
CA GLN A 75 8.38 -16.63 11.22
C GLN A 75 7.66 -15.90 10.07
N ALA A 76 6.68 -15.04 10.34
CA ALA A 76 6.12 -14.18 9.31
C ALA A 76 7.21 -13.27 8.70
N GLN A 77 7.27 -13.25 7.37
CA GLN A 77 8.12 -12.35 6.59
C GLN A 77 7.25 -11.60 5.59
N LEU A 78 7.44 -10.29 5.50
CA LEU A 78 6.76 -9.48 4.50
C LEU A 78 7.55 -9.54 3.19
N ILE A 79 6.97 -10.19 2.18
CA ILE A 79 7.56 -10.34 0.85
C ILE A 79 6.69 -9.59 -0.14
N LEU A 80 7.28 -8.67 -0.89
CA LEU A 80 6.58 -7.97 -1.98
C LEU A 80 6.78 -8.68 -3.31
N THR A 81 5.71 -8.76 -4.10
CA THR A 81 5.75 -9.18 -5.50
C THR A 81 6.26 -8.02 -6.36
N LEU A 82 7.56 -8.00 -6.65
CA LEU A 82 8.18 -7.01 -7.51
C LEU A 82 7.57 -7.09 -8.91
N GLY A 83 7.18 -5.93 -9.45
CA GLY A 83 6.54 -5.83 -10.75
C GLY A 83 5.02 -5.96 -10.72
N GLU A 84 4.43 -6.41 -9.62
CA GLU A 84 2.99 -6.57 -9.49
C GLU A 84 2.39 -5.50 -8.59
N ALA A 85 1.19 -5.03 -8.94
CA ALA A 85 0.46 -4.06 -8.13
C ALA A 85 -1.05 -4.17 -8.36
N THR A 86 -1.82 -3.72 -7.37
CA THR A 86 -3.25 -3.45 -7.54
C THR A 86 -3.45 -2.00 -7.96
N PHE A 87 -4.27 -1.77 -8.98
CA PHE A 87 -4.66 -0.42 -9.38
C PHE A 87 -6.02 -0.07 -8.77
N HIS A 88 -6.05 1.02 -8.02
CA HIS A 88 -7.29 1.56 -7.46
C HIS A 88 -7.93 2.49 -8.48
N GLN A 89 -9.18 2.22 -8.85
CA GLN A 89 -9.99 3.17 -9.60
C GLN A 89 -10.66 4.13 -8.62
N LEU A 90 -10.59 5.44 -8.88
CA LEU A 90 -11.29 6.41 -8.04
C LEU A 90 -12.80 6.26 -8.23
N HIS A 91 -13.51 5.80 -7.20
CA HIS A 91 -14.95 5.51 -7.29
C HIS A 91 -15.77 5.94 -6.07
N GLY A 92 -15.38 7.01 -5.35
CA GLY A 92 -16.25 7.61 -4.32
C GLY A 92 -16.25 6.89 -2.96
N GLY A 93 -15.11 6.36 -2.52
CA GLY A 93 -14.99 5.58 -1.29
C GLY A 93 -15.07 6.42 0.00
N VAL A 94 -15.45 5.76 1.12
CA VAL A 94 -15.62 6.39 2.45
C VAL A 94 -14.35 7.07 2.96
N SER A 95 -13.18 6.49 2.67
CA SER A 95 -11.87 7.04 3.04
C SER A 95 -11.34 7.98 1.95
N THR A 96 -11.12 7.46 0.74
CA THR A 96 -10.42 8.15 -0.36
C THR A 96 -11.09 9.42 -0.88
N ASN A 97 -12.36 9.67 -0.53
CA ASN A 97 -13.10 10.88 -0.93
C ASN A 97 -13.40 11.83 0.23
N ALA A 98 -13.01 11.47 1.45
CA ALA A 98 -13.19 12.34 2.61
C ALA A 98 -12.20 13.52 2.55
N SER A 99 -12.63 14.69 3.02
CA SER A 99 -11.71 15.82 3.22
C SER A 99 -10.69 15.47 4.31
N VAL A 100 -9.59 16.23 4.39
CA VAL A 100 -8.56 16.04 5.42
C VAL A 100 -9.17 16.09 6.82
N GLU A 101 -10.08 17.04 7.09
CA GLU A 101 -10.76 17.18 8.38
C GLU A 101 -11.68 15.99 8.66
N GLN A 102 -12.35 15.47 7.63
CA GLN A 102 -13.20 14.29 7.78
C GLN A 102 -12.36 13.03 8.00
N GLN A 103 -11.20 12.91 7.35
CA GLN A 103 -10.28 11.78 7.54
C GLN A 103 -9.72 11.75 8.96
N GLN A 104 -9.41 12.89 9.56
CA GLN A 104 -8.99 12.95 10.97
C GLN A 104 -10.09 12.42 11.91
N LYS A 105 -11.36 12.79 11.66
CA LYS A 105 -12.50 12.28 12.45
C LYS A 105 -12.71 10.78 12.23
N ASN A 106 -12.64 10.34 10.98
CA ASN A 106 -12.75 8.93 10.61
C ASN A 106 -11.66 8.10 11.31
N TRP A 107 -10.42 8.57 11.29
CA TRP A 107 -9.30 7.91 11.96
C TRP A 107 -9.56 7.70 13.45
N ILE A 108 -10.02 8.72 14.17
CA ILE A 108 -10.35 8.61 15.61
C ILE A 108 -11.43 7.54 15.84
N LEU A 109 -12.48 7.54 15.02
CA LEU A 109 -13.56 6.57 15.11
C LEU A 109 -13.05 5.14 14.85
N TRP A 110 -12.35 4.93 13.73
CA TRP A 110 -11.86 3.61 13.36
C TRP A 110 -10.79 3.09 14.32
N LYS A 111 -9.94 3.97 14.86
CA LYS A 111 -8.96 3.62 15.90
C LYS A 111 -9.63 3.22 17.21
N THR A 112 -10.71 3.90 17.59
CA THR A 112 -11.51 3.53 18.76
C THR A 112 -12.12 2.14 18.61
N GLU A 113 -12.68 1.81 17.45
CA GLU A 113 -13.20 0.46 17.16
C GLU A 113 -12.09 -0.61 17.23
N ARG A 114 -10.94 -0.36 16.57
CA ARG A 114 -9.79 -1.27 16.61
C ARG A 114 -9.32 -1.49 18.05
N ASP A 115 -9.21 -0.44 18.85
CA ASP A 115 -8.72 -0.52 20.23
C ASP A 115 -9.72 -1.21 21.15
N ALA A 116 -11.02 -1.10 20.90
CA ALA A 116 -12.03 -1.91 21.59
C ALA A 116 -11.86 -3.42 21.32
N LEU A 117 -11.38 -3.79 20.12
CA LEU A 117 -11.18 -5.17 19.70
C LEU A 117 -9.80 -5.76 20.05
N ARG A 118 -8.78 -4.91 20.27
CA ARG A 118 -7.36 -5.33 20.42
C ARG A 118 -6.67 -4.77 21.66
N GLY A 119 -7.28 -3.81 22.34
CA GLY A 119 -6.62 -2.97 23.34
C GLY A 119 -5.94 -1.76 22.73
N ALA A 120 -5.78 -0.71 23.53
CA ALA A 120 -5.09 0.51 23.13
C ALA A 120 -3.61 0.24 22.79
N GLY A 121 -3.15 0.78 21.67
CA GLY A 121 -1.75 0.68 21.25
C GLY A 121 -1.58 1.15 19.80
N GLU A 122 -0.34 1.41 19.43
CA GLU A 122 0.01 1.76 18.04
C GLU A 122 0.14 0.52 17.17
N PHE A 123 -0.07 0.70 15.86
CA PHE A 123 0.23 -0.34 14.89
C PHE A 123 1.74 -0.55 14.78
N THR A 124 2.14 -1.81 14.65
CA THR A 124 3.50 -2.14 14.19
C THR A 124 3.49 -2.35 12.68
N PHE A 125 4.25 -1.52 11.97
CA PHE A 125 4.40 -1.63 10.52
C PHE A 125 5.74 -2.28 10.17
N HIS A 126 5.76 -3.00 9.06
CA HIS A 126 6.89 -3.84 8.68
C HIS A 126 7.42 -3.39 7.31
N THR A 127 8.73 -3.24 7.22
CA THR A 127 9.43 -3.05 5.95
C THR A 127 9.56 -4.42 5.26
N PRO A 128 9.35 -4.51 3.93
CA PRO A 128 9.57 -5.75 3.20
C PRO A 128 10.98 -6.30 3.44
N SER A 129 11.08 -7.60 3.74
CA SER A 129 12.36 -8.29 3.94
C SER A 129 12.92 -8.89 2.66
N ALA A 130 12.07 -9.09 1.64
CA ALA A 130 12.46 -9.64 0.36
C ALA A 130 11.49 -9.24 -0.75
N PHE A 131 11.93 -9.45 -1.98
CA PHE A 131 11.13 -9.27 -3.19
C PHE A 131 11.13 -10.55 -4.01
N VAL A 132 10.00 -10.86 -4.65
CA VAL A 132 9.87 -11.95 -5.63
C VAL A 132 9.26 -11.41 -6.91
N GLY A 133 9.73 -11.86 -8.08
CA GLY A 133 9.19 -11.44 -9.38
C GLY A 133 10.22 -10.73 -10.25
N SER A 134 9.74 -9.91 -11.17
CA SER A 134 10.55 -9.20 -12.16
C SER A 134 10.31 -7.69 -12.05
N LEU A 135 11.28 -6.90 -12.50
CA LEU A 135 11.11 -5.45 -12.58
C LEU A 135 10.75 -5.07 -14.02
N PRO A 136 9.47 -4.83 -14.35
CA PRO A 136 9.09 -4.37 -15.67
C PRO A 136 9.68 -2.98 -15.92
N PRO A 137 10.09 -2.65 -17.17
CA PRO A 137 10.67 -1.33 -17.48
C PRO A 137 9.77 -0.15 -17.09
N SER A 138 8.45 -0.32 -17.17
CA SER A 138 7.47 0.70 -16.78
C SER A 138 7.47 1.02 -15.28
N LEU A 139 7.95 0.11 -14.42
CA LEU A 139 8.05 0.31 -12.97
C LEU A 139 9.41 0.87 -12.54
N LEU A 140 10.45 0.74 -13.37
CA LEU A 140 11.82 1.16 -13.04
C LEU A 140 11.93 2.63 -12.56
N PRO A 141 11.25 3.62 -13.16
CA PRO A 141 11.31 5.01 -12.67
C PRO A 141 10.83 5.16 -11.23
N HIS A 142 9.80 4.42 -10.82
CA HIS A 142 9.25 4.46 -9.47
C HIS A 142 10.21 3.84 -8.46
N LEU A 143 10.82 2.69 -8.79
CA LEU A 143 11.83 2.07 -7.94
C LEU A 143 13.08 2.96 -7.82
N ALA A 144 13.53 3.56 -8.92
CA ALA A 144 14.67 4.49 -8.90
C ALA A 144 14.37 5.70 -8.00
N ARG A 145 13.17 6.28 -8.09
CA ARG A 145 12.74 7.34 -7.16
C ARG A 145 12.80 6.88 -5.70
N ALA A 146 12.26 5.69 -5.40
CA ALA A 146 12.29 5.12 -4.05
C ALA A 146 13.71 4.98 -3.50
N THR A 147 14.66 4.52 -4.34
CA THR A 147 16.08 4.40 -3.94
C THR A 147 16.77 5.73 -3.68
N ILE A 148 16.26 6.84 -4.24
CA ILE A 148 16.79 8.18 -3.97
C ILE A 148 16.10 8.76 -2.73
N ALA A 149 14.78 8.70 -2.64
CA ALA A 149 14.03 9.34 -1.56
C ALA A 149 14.32 8.70 -0.18
N ASN A 150 14.46 7.37 -0.13
CA ASN A 150 14.57 6.64 1.12
C ASN A 150 15.90 6.79 1.88
N PRO A 151 17.10 6.72 1.27
CA PRO A 151 18.36 6.92 2.02
C PRO A 151 18.51 8.32 2.61
N PHE A 152 17.68 9.29 2.19
CA PHE A 152 17.73 10.68 2.68
C PHE A 152 16.55 11.06 3.58
N ARG A 153 15.62 10.15 3.92
CA ARG A 153 14.36 10.45 4.64
C ARG A 153 13.66 11.71 4.11
N VAL A 154 13.75 11.97 2.81
CA VAL A 154 13.01 13.09 2.23
C VAL A 154 11.57 12.62 2.16
N THR A 155 10.69 13.26 2.94
CA THR A 155 9.24 13.12 2.77
C THR A 155 8.92 13.14 1.27
N PRO A 156 8.01 12.28 0.77
CA PRO A 156 7.66 12.30 -0.64
C PRO A 156 7.37 13.74 -1.02
N ALA A 157 8.09 14.26 -2.02
CA ALA A 157 7.72 15.52 -2.62
C ALA A 157 6.29 15.30 -3.13
N THR A 158 5.31 15.84 -2.40
CA THR A 158 3.91 15.91 -2.80
C THR A 158 3.90 16.26 -4.28
N ALA A 159 3.27 15.40 -5.07
CA ALA A 159 3.33 15.32 -6.52
C ALA A 159 2.97 16.64 -7.22
N ALA A 160 3.89 17.60 -7.18
CA ALA A 160 3.90 18.82 -7.95
C ALA A 160 5.18 18.83 -8.79
N GLY A 161 5.17 18.02 -9.85
CA GLY A 161 5.96 18.36 -11.03
C GLY A 161 7.37 17.76 -11.19
N PHE A 162 7.68 16.58 -10.65
CA PHE A 162 8.90 15.88 -11.11
C PHE A 162 8.67 15.25 -12.50
N ARG A 163 8.68 16.07 -13.55
CA ARG A 163 8.93 15.62 -14.93
C ARG A 163 10.43 15.65 -15.14
N ALA A 164 11.11 14.52 -14.89
CA ALA A 164 12.45 14.36 -15.42
C ALA A 164 12.34 14.32 -16.95
N HIS A 165 12.73 15.41 -17.62
CA HIS A 165 12.98 15.39 -19.05
C HIS A 165 14.25 14.56 -19.29
N LEU A 166 14.07 13.27 -19.55
CA LEU A 166 15.12 12.45 -20.12
C LEU A 166 15.41 13.01 -21.51
N LYS A 167 16.54 13.71 -21.65
CA LYS A 167 17.10 14.03 -22.97
C LYS A 167 17.36 12.69 -23.68
N PRO A 168 16.94 12.53 -24.95
CA PRO A 168 17.37 11.38 -25.72
C PRO A 168 18.89 11.47 -25.95
N PRO A 169 19.59 10.31 -26.02
CA PRO A 169 21.01 10.29 -26.31
C PRO A 169 21.28 10.83 -27.73
N GLU A 170 22.40 11.55 -27.87
CA GLU A 170 22.94 12.07 -29.15
C GLU A 170 23.39 10.94 -30.08
#